data_AF-A0ABD0KE60-F1
#
_entry.id   AF-A0ABD0KE60-F1
#
_cell.length_a   1.000
_cell.length_b   1.000
_cell.length_c   1.000
_cell.angle_alpha   90.00
_cell.angle_beta   90.00
_cell.angle_gamma   90.00
#
_symmetry.space_group_name_H-M   'P 1'
#
loop_
_entity.id
_entity.type
_entity.pdbx_description
1 polymer ?
#
loop_
_entity_poly.entity_id
_entity_poly.type
_entity_poly.pdbx_seq_one_letter_code
_entity_poly.pdbx_strand_id
1 'polypeptide(L)'
;KIEKCNVTKACWDMMTQEGRARYSVTHQTLYFIMMQKTGCVEDVERQVGVKIEDIEDRMCGSIYNEARKEAEGERVEEMTQDLFLEQVLVCGCLGYEDFLRRDWIEMVLRWQTGTGCFTIKDPALLAMEKDVSALVEEERKLMNDLKQEAKMIEEQHGHRSRNLLREKMMHDGCLSHKSGLGFGTLCLYLRYLVRQAFLL
;
A
#
# COMPACT_ATOMS: atom_id res chain seq x y z
N LYS A 1 16.35 12.37 -22.42
CA LYS A 1 14.93 11.97 -22.53
C LYS A 1 14.81 10.67 -21.73
N ILE A 2 13.97 10.61 -20.69
CA ILE A 2 13.78 9.35 -19.95
C ILE A 2 12.95 8.45 -20.86
N GLU A 3 13.44 7.26 -21.18
CA GLU A 3 12.67 6.26 -21.91
C GLU A 3 11.49 5.83 -21.04
N LYS A 4 10.29 5.89 -21.62
CA LYS A 4 9.06 5.48 -20.95
C LYS A 4 9.13 3.97 -20.70
N CYS A 5 8.65 3.51 -19.55
CA CYS A 5 8.52 2.09 -19.23
C CYS A 5 9.85 1.30 -19.17
N ASN A 6 11.00 1.98 -19.05
CA ASN A 6 12.29 1.31 -18.86
C ASN A 6 12.45 0.87 -17.39
N VAL A 7 12.03 -0.37 -17.12
CA VAL A 7 12.08 -1.02 -15.80
C VAL A 7 13.21 -2.05 -15.80
N THR A 8 14.05 -2.04 -14.76
CA THR A 8 15.16 -2.98 -14.63
C THR A 8 14.67 -4.41 -14.43
N LYS A 9 15.42 -5.40 -14.91
CA LYS A 9 15.11 -6.82 -14.70
C LYS A 9 14.89 -7.16 -13.22
N ALA A 10 15.71 -6.60 -12.33
CA ALA A 10 15.57 -6.81 -10.89
C ALA A 10 14.23 -6.28 -10.34
N CYS A 11 13.74 -5.16 -10.86
CA CYS A 11 12.43 -4.62 -10.48
C CYS A 11 11.30 -5.47 -11.04
N TRP A 12 11.41 -5.94 -12.30
CA TRP A 12 10.45 -6.89 -12.85
C TRP A 12 10.36 -8.17 -12.00
N ASP A 13 11.50 -8.81 -11.76
CA ASP A 13 11.58 -10.05 -10.97
C ASP A 13 10.96 -9.86 -9.58
N MET A 14 11.14 -8.69 -8.95
CA MET A 14 10.52 -8.35 -7.67
C MET A 14 9.00 -8.18 -7.77
N MET A 15 8.51 -7.44 -8.76
CA MET A 15 7.10 -7.06 -8.86
C MET A 15 6.22 -8.15 -9.49
N THR A 16 6.80 -9.11 -10.21
CA THR A 16 6.09 -10.24 -10.83
C THR A 16 6.25 -11.55 -10.05
N GLN A 17 6.99 -11.55 -8.93
CA GLN A 17 7.20 -12.74 -8.13
C GLN A 17 5.87 -13.30 -7.60
N GLU A 18 5.64 -14.60 -7.78
CA GLU A 18 4.43 -15.27 -7.33
C GLU A 18 4.44 -15.60 -5.83
N GLY A 19 3.25 -15.89 -5.28
CA GLY A 19 3.10 -16.36 -3.91
C GLY A 19 3.43 -15.32 -2.84
N ARG A 20 3.43 -14.03 -3.19
CA ARG A 20 3.52 -12.94 -2.22
C ARG A 20 2.21 -12.79 -1.46
N ALA A 21 2.29 -12.20 -0.27
CA ALA A 21 1.18 -12.01 0.65
C ALA A 21 1.27 -10.65 1.34
N ARG A 22 0.15 -10.18 1.90
CA ARG A 22 0.05 -8.94 2.67
C ARG A 22 0.57 -7.74 1.87
N TYR A 23 1.31 -6.85 2.52
CA TYR A 23 1.95 -5.69 1.88
C TYR A 23 2.64 -5.99 0.55
N SER A 24 3.29 -7.15 0.42
CA SER A 24 4.01 -7.49 -0.81
C SER A 24 3.07 -7.64 -2.00
N VAL A 25 1.96 -8.37 -1.88
CA VAL A 25 1.00 -8.54 -2.99
C VAL A 25 0.19 -7.27 -3.22
N THR A 26 -0.13 -6.52 -2.17
CA THR A 26 -0.79 -5.21 -2.28
C THR A 26 0.07 -4.21 -3.05
N HIS A 27 1.38 -4.16 -2.78
CA HIS A 27 2.33 -3.31 -3.51
C HIS A 27 2.58 -3.77 -4.94
N GLN A 28 2.60 -5.08 -5.20
CA GLN A 28 2.65 -5.61 -6.57
C GLN A 28 1.43 -5.17 -7.38
N THR A 29 0.24 -5.26 -6.79
CA THR A 29 -1.01 -4.81 -7.43
C THR A 29 -0.97 -3.29 -7.70
N LEU A 30 -0.55 -2.49 -6.72
CA LEU A 30 -0.38 -1.05 -6.88
C LEU A 30 0.60 -0.70 -8.01
N TYR A 31 1.66 -1.49 -8.18
CA TYR A 31 2.61 -1.31 -9.26
C TYR A 31 1.98 -1.55 -10.64
N PHE A 32 1.18 -2.60 -10.81
CA PHE A 32 0.47 -2.83 -12.07
C PHE A 32 -0.51 -1.69 -12.39
N ILE A 33 -1.24 -1.19 -11.39
CA ILE A 33 -2.06 0.03 -11.53
C ILE A 33 -1.21 1.21 -12.03
N MET A 34 -0.03 1.44 -11.43
CA MET A 34 0.87 2.52 -11.88
C MET A 34 1.35 2.31 -13.32
N MET A 35 1.66 1.08 -13.73
CA MET A 35 2.06 0.77 -15.10
C MET A 35 0.91 1.01 -16.09
N GLN A 36 -0.34 0.70 -15.73
CA GLN A 36 -1.51 1.08 -16.53
C GLN A 36 -1.65 2.61 -16.66
N LYS A 37 -1.61 3.33 -15.53
CA LYS A 37 -1.82 4.80 -15.52
C LYS A 37 -0.71 5.58 -16.21
N THR A 38 0.49 5.03 -16.24
CA THR A 38 1.60 5.60 -17.00
C THR A 38 1.56 5.22 -18.47
N GLY A 39 0.70 4.28 -18.88
CA GLY A 39 0.55 3.83 -20.28
C GLY A 39 1.70 2.92 -20.72
N CYS A 40 2.05 1.95 -19.86
CA CYS A 40 3.06 0.93 -20.05
C CYS A 40 2.46 -0.49 -20.17
N VAL A 41 1.16 -0.59 -20.50
CA VAL A 41 0.43 -1.88 -20.52
C VAL A 41 1.08 -2.87 -21.49
N GLU A 42 1.34 -2.45 -22.74
CA GLU A 42 1.94 -3.32 -23.75
C GLU A 42 3.33 -3.84 -23.35
N ASP A 43 4.12 -3.03 -22.63
CA ASP A 43 5.44 -3.43 -22.13
C ASP A 43 5.31 -4.47 -21.02
N VAL A 44 4.36 -4.27 -20.10
CA VAL A 44 4.04 -5.23 -19.03
C VAL A 44 3.61 -6.56 -19.66
N GLU A 45 2.59 -6.55 -20.51
CA GLU A 45 2.01 -7.76 -21.10
C GLU A 45 3.03 -8.55 -21.92
N ARG A 46 3.93 -7.85 -22.62
CA ARG A 46 5.05 -8.49 -23.33
C ARG A 46 6.05 -9.13 -22.38
N GLN A 47 6.34 -8.47 -21.25
CA GLN A 47 7.31 -8.96 -20.27
C GLN A 47 6.78 -10.16 -19.48
N VAL A 48 5.49 -10.15 -19.12
CA VAL A 48 4.85 -11.18 -18.28
C VAL A 48 4.15 -12.29 -19.08
N GLY A 49 3.82 -12.03 -20.35
CA GLY A 49 3.19 -12.99 -21.25
C GLY A 49 1.70 -13.22 -21.02
N VAL A 50 1.05 -12.41 -20.19
CA VAL A 50 -0.39 -12.46 -19.88
C VAL A 50 -0.96 -11.05 -19.82
N LYS A 51 -2.28 -10.91 -19.87
CA LYS A 51 -2.93 -9.61 -19.75
C LYS A 51 -2.76 -9.06 -18.34
N ILE A 52 -2.69 -7.73 -18.24
CA ILE A 52 -2.57 -7.07 -16.94
C ILE A 52 -3.81 -7.32 -16.07
N GLU A 53 -4.99 -7.40 -16.68
CA GLU A 53 -6.24 -7.68 -15.98
C GLU A 53 -6.25 -9.08 -15.34
N ASP A 54 -5.68 -10.10 -16.02
CA ASP A 54 -5.57 -11.46 -15.47
C ASP A 54 -4.65 -11.50 -14.23
N ILE A 55 -3.61 -10.65 -14.21
CA ILE A 55 -2.72 -10.51 -13.06
C ILE A 55 -3.47 -9.84 -11.90
N GLU A 56 -4.18 -8.75 -12.18
CA GLU A 56 -4.97 -7.99 -11.22
C GLU A 56 -6.08 -8.84 -10.60
N ASP A 57 -6.80 -9.63 -11.40
CA ASP A 57 -7.84 -10.56 -10.95
C ASP A 57 -7.27 -11.57 -9.94
N ARG A 58 -6.14 -12.20 -10.27
CA ARG A 58 -5.50 -13.18 -9.39
C ARG A 58 -5.01 -12.53 -8.09
N MET A 59 -4.37 -11.36 -8.18
CA MET A 59 -3.83 -10.67 -7.02
C MET A 59 -4.96 -10.17 -6.10
N CYS A 60 -6.00 -9.56 -6.66
CA CYS A 60 -7.13 -9.08 -5.89
C CYS A 60 -7.97 -10.22 -5.29
N GLY A 61 -8.03 -11.38 -5.95
CA GLY A 61 -8.58 -12.60 -5.34
C GLY A 61 -7.79 -13.07 -4.12
N SER A 62 -6.45 -13.01 -4.18
CA SER A 62 -5.58 -13.33 -3.03
C SER A 62 -5.76 -12.30 -1.90
N ILE A 63 -5.71 -11.02 -2.24
CA ILE A 63 -5.86 -9.90 -1.31
C ILE A 63 -7.23 -9.94 -0.62
N TYR A 64 -8.30 -10.25 -1.35
CA TYR A 64 -9.63 -10.37 -0.78
C TYR A 64 -9.70 -11.47 0.29
N ASN A 65 -9.07 -12.61 0.02
CA ASN A 65 -9.01 -13.71 0.97
C ASN A 65 -8.21 -13.35 2.23
N GLU A 66 -7.17 -12.53 2.11
CA GLU A 66 -6.43 -11.98 3.24
C GLU A 66 -7.29 -11.00 4.04
N ALA A 67 -7.83 -9.97 3.39
CA ALA A 67 -8.68 -8.95 4.01
C ALA A 67 -9.88 -9.56 4.74
N ARG A 68 -10.51 -10.59 4.14
CA ARG A 68 -11.63 -11.31 4.76
C ARG A 68 -11.23 -12.04 6.05
N LYS A 69 -10.03 -12.62 6.10
CA LYS A 69 -9.51 -13.25 7.32
C LYS A 69 -9.14 -12.20 8.37
N GLU A 70 -8.58 -11.07 7.94
CA GLU A 70 -8.24 -9.96 8.83
C GLU A 70 -9.48 -9.34 9.48
N ALA A 71 -10.61 -9.32 8.78
CA ALA A 71 -11.89 -8.80 9.28
C ALA A 71 -12.80 -9.88 9.91
N GLU A 72 -12.27 -11.10 10.15
CA GLU A 72 -13.04 -12.19 10.76
C GLU A 72 -13.46 -11.79 12.20
N GLY A 73 -14.74 -12.01 12.53
CA GLY A 73 -15.30 -11.57 13.82
C GLY A 73 -15.65 -10.08 13.90
N GLU A 74 -15.84 -9.41 12.75
CA GLU A 74 -16.25 -8.00 12.63
C GLU A 74 -15.27 -7.00 13.23
N ARG A 75 -13.99 -7.40 13.32
CA ARG A 75 -12.90 -6.56 13.85
C ARG A 75 -11.63 -6.86 13.09
N VAL A 76 -10.87 -5.80 12.80
CA VAL A 76 -9.49 -5.88 12.34
C VAL A 76 -8.60 -5.37 13.46
N GLU A 77 -7.54 -6.11 13.77
CA GLU A 77 -6.55 -5.70 14.77
C GLU A 77 -5.93 -4.36 14.39
N GLU A 78 -5.65 -3.51 15.38
CA GLU A 78 -5.22 -2.13 15.12
C GLU A 78 -3.92 -2.05 14.31
N MET A 79 -3.01 -3.00 14.53
CA MET A 79 -1.74 -3.14 13.78
C MET A 79 -1.94 -3.54 12.32
N THR A 80 -3.07 -4.16 11.97
CA THR A 80 -3.37 -4.61 10.61
C THR A 80 -4.37 -3.71 9.89
N GLN A 81 -4.95 -2.71 10.55
CA GLN A 81 -5.86 -1.76 9.91
C GLN A 81 -5.21 -1.01 8.74
N ASP A 82 -3.93 -0.70 8.84
CA ASP A 82 -3.17 -0.07 7.76
C ASP A 82 -3.18 -0.94 6.50
N LEU A 83 -2.72 -2.20 6.62
CA LEU A 83 -2.77 -3.20 5.55
C LEU A 83 -4.19 -3.36 4.99
N PHE A 84 -5.20 -3.49 5.85
CA PHE A 84 -6.58 -3.65 5.43
C PHE A 84 -7.06 -2.44 4.59
N LEU A 85 -6.73 -1.21 4.99
CA LEU A 85 -7.04 -0.02 4.20
C LEU A 85 -6.32 -0.02 2.85
N GLU A 86 -5.06 -0.46 2.78
CA GLU A 86 -4.35 -0.60 1.51
C GLU A 86 -5.03 -1.61 0.58
N GLN A 87 -5.39 -2.78 1.12
CA GLN A 87 -6.05 -3.86 0.37
C GLN A 87 -7.39 -3.38 -0.22
N VAL A 88 -8.24 -2.74 0.60
CA VAL A 88 -9.52 -2.17 0.16
C VAL A 88 -9.31 -1.09 -0.88
N LEU A 89 -8.39 -0.16 -0.65
CA LEU A 89 -8.15 0.96 -1.55
C LEU A 89 -7.63 0.49 -2.91
N VAL A 90 -6.62 -0.37 -2.93
CA VAL A 90 -5.93 -0.83 -4.15
C VAL A 90 -6.89 -1.62 -5.03
N CYS A 91 -7.53 -2.68 -4.50
CA CYS A 91 -8.43 -3.52 -5.29
C CYS A 91 -9.77 -2.84 -5.55
N GLY A 92 -10.30 -2.06 -4.61
CA GLY A 92 -11.53 -1.33 -4.86
C GLY A 92 -11.38 -0.22 -5.91
N CYS A 93 -10.18 0.36 -6.09
CA CYS A 93 -9.90 1.28 -7.21
C CYS A 93 -9.91 0.60 -8.58
N LEU A 94 -9.59 -0.70 -8.63
CA LEU A 94 -9.70 -1.53 -9.85
C LEU A 94 -11.15 -1.92 -10.16
N GLY A 95 -12.07 -1.74 -9.21
CA GLY A 95 -13.50 -1.99 -9.41
C GLY A 95 -14.01 -3.28 -8.77
N TYR A 96 -13.21 -3.97 -7.97
CA TYR A 96 -13.67 -5.14 -7.21
C TYR A 96 -14.58 -4.70 -6.05
N GLU A 97 -15.90 -4.78 -6.27
CA GLU A 97 -16.89 -4.31 -5.30
C GLU A 97 -17.00 -5.20 -4.05
N ASP A 98 -16.42 -6.40 -4.06
CA ASP A 98 -16.35 -7.30 -2.89
C ASP A 98 -15.66 -6.65 -1.69
N PHE A 99 -14.84 -5.62 -1.90
CA PHE A 99 -14.19 -4.82 -0.85
C PHE A 99 -15.08 -3.70 -0.28
N LEU A 100 -16.23 -3.42 -0.90
CA LEU A 100 -17.10 -2.26 -0.61
C LEU A 100 -18.33 -2.64 0.21
N ARG A 101 -18.18 -3.68 1.04
CA ARG A 101 -19.26 -4.26 1.83
C ARG A 101 -19.68 -3.34 2.98
N ARG A 102 -20.97 -3.36 3.32
CA ARG A 102 -21.54 -2.52 4.38
C ARG A 102 -20.86 -2.72 5.74
N ASP A 103 -20.60 -3.97 6.13
CA ASP A 103 -19.90 -4.31 7.38
C ASP A 103 -18.51 -3.68 7.44
N TRP A 104 -17.76 -3.71 6.34
CA TRP A 104 -16.43 -3.12 6.25
C TRP A 104 -16.47 -1.59 6.24
N ILE A 105 -17.44 -0.99 5.55
CA ILE A 105 -17.67 0.47 5.57
C ILE A 105 -17.91 0.94 7.00
N GLU A 106 -18.85 0.31 7.71
CA GLU A 106 -19.20 0.66 9.09
C GLU A 106 -18.03 0.45 10.05
N MET A 107 -17.25 -0.62 9.86
CA MET A 107 -16.05 -0.89 10.65
C MET A 107 -14.98 0.20 10.46
N VAL A 108 -14.63 0.52 9.21
CA VAL A 108 -13.60 1.53 8.90
C VAL A 108 -14.00 2.93 9.40
N LEU A 109 -15.29 3.29 9.31
CA LEU A 109 -15.79 4.57 9.83
C LEU A 109 -15.54 4.73 11.34
N ARG A 110 -15.59 3.63 12.11
CA ARG A 110 -15.34 3.66 13.57
C ARG A 110 -13.85 3.79 13.93
N TRP A 111 -12.94 3.59 12.98
CA TRP A 111 -11.50 3.72 13.23
C TRP A 111 -11.05 5.18 13.31
N GLN A 112 -11.81 6.10 12.73
CA GLN A 112 -11.51 7.53 12.79
C GLN A 112 -11.40 8.04 14.23
N THR A 113 -10.57 9.06 14.43
CA THR A 113 -10.55 9.89 15.63
C THR A 113 -11.72 10.89 15.61
N GLY A 114 -11.89 11.66 16.69
CA GLY A 114 -12.86 12.77 16.70
C GLY A 114 -12.58 13.86 15.65
N THR A 115 -11.35 13.96 15.13
CA THR A 115 -10.98 14.88 14.05
C THR A 115 -11.12 14.25 12.65
N GLY A 116 -11.53 12.98 12.56
CA GLY A 116 -11.75 12.26 11.31
C GLY A 116 -10.50 11.59 10.72
N CYS A 117 -9.33 11.74 11.35
CA CYS A 117 -8.09 11.10 10.90
C CYS A 117 -7.93 9.68 11.47
N PHE A 118 -6.86 8.99 11.08
CA PHE A 118 -6.56 7.64 11.55
C PHE A 118 -5.27 7.62 12.38
N THR A 119 -5.27 6.82 13.43
CA THR A 119 -4.13 6.68 14.36
C THR A 119 -4.07 5.27 14.94
N ILE A 120 -3.14 5.03 15.86
CA ILE A 120 -3.11 3.88 16.77
C ILE A 120 -3.63 4.37 18.13
N LYS A 121 -4.73 3.78 18.59
CA LYS A 121 -5.45 4.12 19.82
C LYS A 121 -4.85 3.42 21.04
N ASP A 122 -4.32 2.21 20.87
CA ASP A 122 -3.67 1.47 21.95
C ASP A 122 -2.33 2.14 22.34
N PRO A 123 -2.19 2.64 23.59
CA PRO A 123 -0.97 3.31 24.04
C PRO A 123 0.27 2.41 24.02
N ALA A 124 0.11 1.09 24.23
CA ALA A 124 1.21 0.14 24.17
C ALA A 124 1.68 -0.04 22.72
N LEU A 125 0.74 -0.18 21.78
CA LEU A 125 1.09 -0.25 20.35
C LEU A 125 1.71 1.06 19.87
N LEU A 126 1.22 2.21 20.36
CA LEU A 126 1.80 3.52 20.03
C LEU A 126 3.23 3.68 20.56
N ALA A 127 3.52 3.15 21.75
CA ALA A 127 4.88 3.13 22.29
C ALA A 127 5.79 2.21 21.46
N MET A 128 5.32 1.00 21.12
CA MET A 128 6.04 0.07 20.25
C MET A 128 6.35 0.67 18.89
N GLU A 129 5.40 1.37 18.26
CA GLU A 129 5.59 2.02 16.96
C GLU A 129 6.68 3.10 17.01
N LYS A 130 6.74 3.86 18.10
CA LYS A 130 7.79 4.86 18.33
C LYS A 130 9.16 4.20 18.51
N ASP A 131 9.23 3.12 19.28
CA ASP A 131 10.47 2.39 19.53
C ASP A 131 10.99 1.75 18.23
N VAL A 132 10.11 1.09 17.46
CA VAL A 132 10.45 0.54 16.14
C VAL A 132 10.92 1.64 15.20
N SER A 133 10.21 2.78 15.13
CA SER A 133 10.61 3.91 14.30
C SER A 133 12.01 4.44 14.65
N ALA A 134 12.37 4.48 15.94
CA ALA A 134 13.69 4.88 16.40
C ALA A 134 14.77 3.87 16.01
N LEU A 135 14.54 2.57 16.24
CA LEU A 135 15.47 1.50 15.88
C LEU A 135 15.74 1.45 14.36
N VAL A 136 14.69 1.60 13.55
CA VAL A 136 14.80 1.59 12.08
C VAL A 136 15.49 2.87 11.56
N GLU A 137 15.49 3.97 12.33
CA GLU A 137 16.30 5.16 12.04
C GLU A 137 17.78 4.95 12.39
N GLU A 138 18.08 4.29 13.50
CA GLU A 138 19.45 3.90 13.88
C GLU A 138 20.06 2.91 12.88
N GLU A 139 19.32 1.85 12.51
CA GLU A 139 19.73 0.90 11.47
C GLU A 139 20.01 1.62 10.15
N ARG A 140 19.19 2.61 9.78
CA ARG A 140 19.42 3.41 8.56
C ARG A 140 20.73 4.18 8.62
N LYS A 141 21.05 4.81 9.77
CA LYS A 141 22.32 5.52 9.94
C LYS A 141 23.47 4.54 9.71
N LEU A 142 23.43 3.38 10.36
CA LEU A 142 24.44 2.35 10.19
C LEU A 142 24.54 1.87 8.72
N MET A 143 23.40 1.59 8.07
CA MET A 143 23.36 1.16 6.67
C MET A 143 23.84 2.24 5.70
N ASN A 144 23.59 3.52 5.99
CA ASN A 144 24.08 4.62 5.18
C ASN A 144 25.59 4.83 5.37
N ASP A 145 26.10 4.67 6.59
CA ASP A 145 27.52 4.74 6.90
C ASP A 145 28.27 3.61 6.17
N LEU A 146 27.75 2.37 6.25
CA LEU A 146 28.25 1.21 5.49
C LEU A 146 28.15 1.40 3.98
N LYS A 147 27.05 1.97 3.47
CA LYS A 147 26.91 2.30 2.05
C LYS A 147 27.87 3.40 1.63
N GLN A 148 28.16 4.36 2.50
CA GLN A 148 29.12 5.43 2.22
C GLN A 148 30.54 4.87 2.16
N GLU A 149 30.89 3.96 3.07
CA GLU A 149 32.13 3.19 3.00
C GLU A 149 32.21 2.34 1.71
N ALA A 150 31.15 1.62 1.35
CA ALA A 150 31.09 0.84 0.10
C ALA A 150 31.11 1.73 -1.16
N LYS A 151 30.53 2.93 -1.10
CA LYS A 151 30.51 3.88 -2.22
C LYS A 151 31.87 4.55 -2.43
N MET A 152 32.69 4.69 -1.38
CA MET A 152 34.12 5.04 -1.53
C MET A 152 34.91 3.94 -2.27
N ILE A 153 34.35 2.75 -2.47
CA ILE A 153 34.93 1.63 -3.22
C ILE A 153 34.40 1.55 -4.67
N GLU A 154 33.18 2.04 -4.97
CA GLU A 154 32.48 1.84 -6.26
C GLU A 154 32.10 3.12 -7.04
N GLU A 155 32.96 4.15 -7.06
CA GLU A 155 32.69 5.39 -7.81
C GLU A 155 32.55 5.18 -9.33
N GLN A 156 31.32 4.99 -9.84
CA GLN A 156 30.99 5.38 -11.23
C GLN A 156 29.52 5.65 -11.58
N HIS A 157 28.53 5.40 -10.72
CA HIS A 157 27.13 5.66 -11.07
C HIS A 157 26.42 6.55 -10.04
N GLY A 158 26.07 7.76 -10.46
CA GLY A 158 25.35 8.74 -9.66
C GLY A 158 23.93 8.28 -9.33
N HIS A 159 23.76 7.55 -8.22
CA HIS A 159 22.44 7.27 -7.66
C HIS A 159 21.98 8.44 -6.78
N ARG A 160 20.97 9.17 -7.23
CA ARG A 160 20.19 10.08 -6.39
C ARG A 160 19.06 9.25 -5.77
N SER A 161 19.29 8.69 -4.58
CA SER A 161 18.23 8.02 -3.83
C SER A 161 17.34 9.08 -3.17
N ARG A 162 16.02 8.96 -3.33
CA ARG A 162 15.06 9.76 -2.56
C ARG A 162 14.84 9.06 -1.22
N ASN A 163 14.68 9.82 -0.15
CA ASN A 163 14.33 9.23 1.14
C ASN A 163 13.01 8.47 1.02
N LEU A 164 12.99 7.21 1.49
CA LEU A 164 11.76 6.43 1.59
C LEU A 164 10.82 7.16 2.53
N LEU A 165 9.61 7.45 2.08
CA LEU A 165 8.56 8.02 2.93
C LEU A 165 8.18 6.94 3.96
N ARG A 166 8.26 7.31 5.23
CA ARG A 166 7.83 6.47 6.36
C ARG A 166 6.58 7.08 6.97
N GLU A 167 5.85 6.25 7.70
CA GLU A 167 4.75 6.73 8.52
C GLU A 167 5.24 7.84 9.46
N LYS A 168 4.43 8.89 9.59
CA LYS A 168 4.76 10.07 10.37
C LYS A 168 3.56 10.48 11.21
N MET A 169 3.80 10.58 12.51
CA MET A 169 2.86 11.20 13.43
C MET A 169 2.79 12.71 13.19
N MET A 170 1.57 13.20 12.99
CA MET A 170 1.23 14.61 12.85
C MET A 170 0.98 15.26 14.22
N HIS A 171 0.87 16.58 14.23
CA HIS A 171 0.74 17.38 15.46
C HIS A 171 -0.52 17.08 16.28
N ASP A 172 -1.56 16.57 15.63
CA ASP A 172 -2.86 16.17 16.18
C ASP A 172 -2.92 14.67 16.53
N GLY A 173 -1.78 13.97 16.49
CA GLY A 173 -1.69 12.54 16.81
C GLY A 173 -2.12 11.63 15.66
N CYS A 174 -2.45 12.17 14.50
CA CYS A 174 -2.81 11.40 13.32
C CYS A 174 -1.57 10.79 12.66
N LEU A 175 -1.74 9.62 12.07
CA LEU A 175 -0.73 8.97 11.24
C LEU A 175 -0.93 9.39 9.78
N SER A 176 0.09 9.97 9.16
CA SER A 176 0.02 10.56 7.82
C SER A 176 -0.36 9.54 6.73
N HIS A 177 0.28 8.38 6.70
CA HIS A 177 0.04 7.35 5.69
C HIS A 177 -1.31 6.67 5.94
N LYS A 178 -1.55 6.19 7.16
CA LYS A 178 -2.86 5.59 7.54
C LYS A 178 -4.03 6.54 7.31
N SER A 179 -3.87 7.83 7.57
CA SER A 179 -4.92 8.84 7.29
C SER A 179 -5.11 9.06 5.78
N GLY A 180 -4.04 9.02 4.99
CA GLY A 180 -4.13 9.08 3.53
C GLY A 180 -4.88 7.87 2.94
N LEU A 181 -4.57 6.67 3.43
CA LEU A 181 -5.28 5.44 3.06
C LEU A 181 -6.76 5.49 3.47
N GLY A 182 -7.02 5.93 4.70
CA GLY A 182 -8.37 6.13 5.22
C GLY A 182 -9.17 7.10 4.35
N PHE A 183 -8.59 8.27 4.01
CA PHE A 183 -9.22 9.24 3.12
C PHE A 183 -9.54 8.64 1.74
N GLY A 184 -8.59 7.95 1.12
CA GLY A 184 -8.80 7.28 -0.16
C GLY A 184 -9.92 6.24 -0.10
N THR A 185 -9.91 5.41 0.94
CA THR A 185 -10.92 4.36 1.18
C THR A 185 -12.31 4.96 1.38
N LEU A 186 -12.43 6.03 2.16
CA LEU A 186 -13.71 6.72 2.38
C LEU A 186 -14.23 7.38 1.09
N CYS A 187 -13.35 7.97 0.27
CA CYS A 187 -13.72 8.50 -1.04
C CYS A 187 -14.28 7.40 -1.94
N LEU A 188 -13.65 6.22 -1.92
CA LEU A 188 -14.09 5.05 -2.68
C LEU A 188 -15.46 4.56 -2.20
N TYR A 189 -15.66 4.41 -0.90
CA TYR A 189 -16.96 4.05 -0.31
C TYR A 189 -18.04 5.07 -0.65
N LEU A 190 -17.75 6.36 -0.53
CA LEU A 190 -18.69 7.42 -0.87
C LEU A 190 -19.10 7.33 -2.34
N ARG A 191 -18.13 7.16 -3.25
CA ARG A 191 -18.41 6.98 -4.68
C ARG A 191 -19.31 5.77 -4.92
N TYR A 192 -19.04 4.64 -4.28
CA TYR A 192 -19.85 3.43 -4.39
C TYR A 192 -21.29 3.66 -3.92
N LEU A 193 -21.47 4.20 -2.71
CA LEU A 193 -22.79 4.45 -2.13
C LEU A 193 -23.60 5.46 -2.97
N VAL A 194 -22.96 6.51 -3.48
CA VAL A 194 -23.61 7.47 -4.39
C VAL A 194 -24.05 6.77 -5.68
N ARG A 195 -23.21 5.91 -6.27
CA ARG A 195 -23.60 5.15 -7.47
C ARG A 195 -24.79 4.25 -7.20
N GLN A 196 -24.79 3.53 -6.08
CA GLN A 196 -25.91 2.65 -5.71
C GLN A 196 -27.22 3.43 -5.44
N ALA A 197 -27.12 4.64 -4.88
CA ALA A 197 -28.29 5.47 -4.58
C ALA A 197 -28.89 6.18 -5.80
N PHE A 198 -28.07 6.52 -6.81
CA PHE A 198 -28.47 7.37 -7.94
C PHE A 198 -28.43 6.69 -9.32
N LEU A 199 -28.03 5.41 -9.42
CA LEU A 199 -28.11 4.61 -10.65
C LEU A 199 -29.23 3.56 -10.59
N LEU A 200 -30.41 3.96 -10.10
CA LEU A 200 -31.68 3.31 -10.48
C LEU A 200 -32.04 3.69 -11.93
#